data_AF-A0A9P7F992-F1
#
_entry.id   AF-A0A9P7F992-F1
#
_cell.length_a   1.000
_cell.length_b   1.000
_cell.length_c   1.000
_cell.angle_alpha   90.00
_cell.angle_beta   90.00
_cell.angle_gamma   90.00
#
_symmetry.space_group_name_H-M   'P 1'
#
loop_
_entity.id
_entity.type
_entity.pdbx_description
1 polymer ?
#
loop_
_entity_poly.entity_id
_entity_poly.type
_entity_poly.pdbx_seq_one_letter_code
_entity_poly.pdbx_strand_id
1 'polypeptide(L)'
;MNAPNRFELFVLEDGEKPVEVTEDTKIPNAATFKIVKQDHTLGNMIRAQVLSMPQVLFAGYKVPHPLHPYFLLKIQTDGTMTPQAVLEQACTKLIATISSLEAKFKREFSFKTTEGNVPEDPYGTTGASAQNWGTGKDYLDF
;
A
#
# COMPACT_ATOMS: atom_id res chain seq x y z
N MET A 1 -9.46 10.21 -33.14
CA MET A 1 -8.55 9.58 -32.16
C MET A 1 -8.87 10.25 -30.84
N ASN A 2 -9.67 9.60 -29.98
CA ASN A 2 -10.27 10.24 -28.79
C ASN A 2 -9.72 9.64 -27.48
N ALA A 3 -8.54 9.00 -27.56
CA ALA A 3 -7.90 8.45 -26.39
C ALA A 3 -7.23 9.59 -25.60
N PRO A 4 -7.51 9.72 -24.30
CA PRO A 4 -6.83 10.70 -23.44
C PRO A 4 -5.34 10.37 -23.33
N ASN A 5 -4.52 11.37 -22.98
CA ASN A 5 -3.10 11.13 -22.80
C ASN A 5 -2.84 10.36 -21.49
N ARG A 6 -1.83 9.48 -21.49
CA ARG A 6 -1.53 8.65 -20.31
C ARG A 6 -1.09 9.43 -19.08
N PHE A 7 -0.43 10.57 -19.25
CA PHE A 7 0.05 11.38 -18.12
C PHE A 7 -1.12 12.00 -17.33
N GLU A 8 -2.27 12.20 -17.97
CA GLU A 8 -3.49 12.74 -17.32
C GLU A 8 -4.02 11.82 -16.22
N LEU A 9 -3.53 10.58 -16.12
CA LEU A 9 -3.90 9.62 -15.08
C LEU A 9 -3.27 9.93 -13.72
N PHE A 10 -2.09 10.56 -13.69
CA PHE A 10 -1.33 10.77 -12.45
C PHE A 10 -0.80 12.22 -12.29
N VAL A 11 -0.83 13.04 -13.35
CA VAL A 11 -0.47 14.46 -13.29
C VAL A 11 -1.72 15.29 -13.06
N LEU A 12 -1.67 16.17 -12.05
CA LEU A 12 -2.73 17.15 -11.77
C LEU A 12 -2.72 18.26 -12.82
N GLU A 13 -3.91 18.72 -13.19
CA GLU A 13 -4.06 19.87 -14.08
C GLU A 13 -3.91 21.20 -13.31
N ASP A 14 -3.66 22.28 -14.04
CA ASP A 14 -3.50 23.60 -13.43
C ASP A 14 -4.77 24.03 -12.68
N GLY A 15 -4.64 24.20 -11.36
CA GLY A 15 -5.75 24.57 -10.47
C GLY A 15 -6.55 23.41 -9.88
N GLU A 16 -6.23 22.16 -10.21
CA GLU A 16 -6.87 20.98 -9.64
C GLU A 16 -6.35 20.70 -8.22
N LYS A 17 -7.27 20.56 -7.25
CA LYS A 17 -6.90 20.22 -5.87
C LYS A 17 -6.67 18.71 -5.76
N PRO A 18 -5.57 18.26 -5.15
CA PRO A 18 -5.29 16.83 -4.99
C PRO A 18 -6.34 16.12 -4.11
N VAL A 19 -6.88 16.84 -3.13
CA VAL A 19 -7.88 16.33 -2.19
C VAL A 19 -8.98 17.36 -2.03
N GLU A 20 -10.22 16.92 -2.22
CA GLU A 20 -11.43 17.68 -1.93
C GLU A 20 -12.18 16.98 -0.79
N VAL A 21 -12.58 17.73 0.23
CA VAL A 21 -13.28 17.21 1.40
C VAL A 21 -14.71 17.72 1.37
N THR A 22 -15.67 16.80 1.43
CA THR A 22 -17.09 17.10 1.52
C THR A 22 -17.66 16.46 2.77
N GLU A 23 -18.06 17.26 3.75
CA GLU A 23 -18.75 16.78 4.95
C GLU A 23 -20.14 16.24 4.58
N ASP A 24 -20.54 15.12 5.20
CA ASP A 24 -21.85 14.53 4.97
C ASP A 24 -22.89 15.21 5.85
N THR A 25 -23.94 15.76 5.25
CA THR A 25 -25.02 16.43 5.98
C THR A 25 -26.06 15.46 6.54
N LYS A 26 -26.09 14.22 6.06
CA LYS A 26 -27.10 13.22 6.45
C LYS A 26 -26.61 12.29 7.55
N ILE A 27 -25.30 12.03 7.60
CA ILE A 27 -24.68 11.11 8.56
C ILE A 27 -23.79 11.93 9.50
N PRO A 28 -24.02 11.87 10.82
CA PRO A 28 -23.18 12.59 11.76
C PRO A 28 -21.74 12.04 11.74
N ASN A 29 -20.76 12.94 11.93
CA ASN A 29 -19.34 12.61 12.00
C ASN A 29 -18.84 11.81 10.77
N ALA A 30 -19.37 12.13 9.58
CA ALA A 30 -18.95 11.50 8.34
C ALA A 30 -18.45 12.54 7.34
N ALA A 31 -17.41 12.18 6.60
CA ALA A 31 -16.88 12.98 5.51
C ALA A 31 -16.55 12.08 4.31
N THR A 32 -16.69 12.65 3.11
CA THR A 32 -16.26 12.06 1.85
C THR A 32 -15.06 12.80 1.32
N PHE A 33 -13.97 12.08 1.11
CA PHE A 33 -12.72 12.57 0.55
C PHE A 33 -12.66 12.15 -0.92
N LYS A 34 -12.59 13.13 -1.82
CA LYS A 34 -12.30 12.89 -3.24
C LYS A 34 -10.81 13.12 -3.46
N ILE A 35 -10.11 12.06 -3.85
CA ILE A 35 -8.67 12.10 -4.11
C ILE A 35 -8.47 11.91 -5.59
N VAL A 36 -7.86 12.90 -6.23
CA VAL A 36 -7.74 12.99 -7.68
C VAL A 36 -6.37 12.49 -8.15
N LYS A 37 -6.33 11.97 -9.38
CA LYS A 37 -5.16 11.37 -10.02
C LYS A 37 -4.58 10.19 -9.22
N GLN A 38 -5.45 9.44 -8.54
CA GLN A 38 -5.11 8.28 -7.72
C GLN A 38 -6.10 7.15 -7.97
N ASP A 39 -5.65 5.92 -7.75
CA ASP A 39 -6.38 4.69 -8.09
C ASP A 39 -6.60 3.77 -6.88
N HIS A 40 -6.93 2.51 -7.17
CA HIS A 40 -7.13 1.46 -6.18
C HIS A 40 -5.92 1.20 -5.27
N THR A 41 -4.70 1.52 -5.73
CA THR A 41 -3.46 1.29 -4.98
C THR A 41 -3.52 2.06 -3.66
N LEU A 42 -3.79 3.36 -3.73
CA LEU A 42 -3.88 4.23 -2.56
C LEU A 42 -5.24 4.05 -1.86
N GLY A 43 -6.34 3.93 -2.61
CA GLY A 43 -7.68 3.78 -2.06
C GLY A 43 -7.85 2.55 -1.15
N ASN A 44 -7.40 1.38 -1.61
CA ASN A 44 -7.53 0.14 -0.84
C ASN A 44 -6.62 0.14 0.40
N MET A 45 -5.39 0.65 0.26
CA MET A 45 -4.42 0.71 1.35
C MET A 45 -4.92 1.59 2.50
N ILE A 46 -5.37 2.81 2.20
CA ILE A 46 -5.93 3.72 3.20
C ILE A 46 -7.19 3.14 3.82
N ARG A 47 -8.10 2.59 3.02
CA ARG A 47 -9.35 2.00 3.52
C ARG A 47 -9.07 0.87 4.52
N ALA A 48 -8.10 0.00 4.24
CA ALA A 48 -7.71 -1.07 5.17
C ALA A 48 -7.13 -0.52 6.48
N GLN A 49 -6.27 0.51 6.39
CA GLN A 49 -5.67 1.12 7.59
C GLN A 49 -6.70 1.86 8.45
N VAL A 50 -7.63 2.58 7.82
CA VAL A 50 -8.69 3.31 8.52
C VAL A 50 -9.62 2.35 9.25
N LEU A 51 -10.00 1.22 8.63
CA LEU A 51 -10.80 0.18 9.27
C LEU A 51 -10.10 -0.50 10.45
N SER A 52 -8.77 -0.44 10.54
CA SER A 52 -8.03 -0.99 11.67
C SER A 52 -8.16 -0.14 12.94
N MET A 53 -8.77 1.05 12.86
CA MET A 53 -8.88 1.98 13.98
C MET A 53 -10.22 1.81 14.71
N PRO A 54 -10.22 1.65 16.05
CA PRO A 54 -11.45 1.38 16.81
C PRO A 54 -12.47 2.53 16.79
N GLN A 55 -12.01 3.77 16.60
CA GLN A 55 -12.87 4.97 16.51
C GLN A 55 -13.66 5.10 15.20
N VAL A 56 -13.43 4.21 14.23
CA VAL A 56 -14.07 4.23 12.92
C VAL A 56 -15.25 3.27 12.91
N LEU A 57 -16.43 3.80 12.59
CA LEU A 57 -17.65 3.02 12.43
C LEU A 57 -17.80 2.49 11.00
N PHE A 58 -17.39 3.29 10.02
CA PHE A 58 -17.46 2.93 8.62
C PHE A 58 -16.31 3.53 7.83
N ALA A 59 -15.69 2.73 6.97
CA ALA A 59 -14.80 3.22 5.93
C ALA A 59 -14.95 2.39 4.65
N GLY A 60 -15.20 3.09 3.55
CA GLY A 60 -15.38 2.49 2.23
C GLY A 60 -14.87 3.42 1.15
N TYR A 61 -14.27 2.85 0.10
CA TYR A 61 -13.86 3.61 -1.06
C TYR A 61 -14.51 3.05 -2.32
N LYS A 62 -14.72 3.91 -3.31
CA LYS A 62 -15.18 3.50 -4.64
C LYS A 62 -14.54 4.38 -5.72
N VAL A 63 -14.25 3.77 -6.87
CA VAL A 63 -13.94 4.48 -8.11
C VAL A 63 -15.26 4.62 -8.87
N PRO A 64 -15.81 5.84 -9.03
CA PRO A 64 -17.14 5.99 -9.65
C PRO A 64 -17.18 5.53 -11.10
N HIS A 65 -16.07 5.68 -11.83
CA HIS A 65 -15.95 5.27 -13.21
C HIS A 65 -14.48 4.99 -13.55
N PRO A 66 -14.14 3.90 -14.26
CA PRO A 66 -12.75 3.52 -14.54
C PRO A 66 -12.00 4.51 -15.45
N LEU A 67 -12.69 5.27 -16.30
CA LEU A 67 -12.06 6.29 -17.15
C LEU A 67 -11.66 7.57 -16.41
N HIS A 68 -12.10 7.75 -15.16
CA HIS A 68 -11.75 8.92 -14.37
C HIS A 68 -10.81 8.52 -13.24
N PRO A 69 -9.58 9.05 -13.21
CA PRO A 69 -8.56 8.65 -12.25
C PRO A 69 -8.81 9.35 -10.89
N TYR A 70 -9.92 9.06 -10.24
CA TYR A 70 -10.17 9.51 -8.87
C TYR A 70 -11.00 8.47 -8.13
N PHE A 71 -10.83 8.44 -6.81
CA PHE A 71 -11.69 7.65 -5.94
C PHE A 71 -12.32 8.51 -4.86
N LEU A 72 -13.47 8.05 -4.38
CA LEU A 72 -14.19 8.64 -3.26
C LEU A 72 -14.02 7.72 -2.06
N LEU A 73 -13.44 8.24 -0.99
CA LEU A 73 -13.30 7.57 0.30
C LEU A 73 -14.27 8.19 1.30
N LYS A 74 -15.18 7.37 1.82
CA LYS A 74 -16.13 7.79 2.86
C LYS A 74 -15.69 7.22 4.19
N ILE A 75 -15.58 8.09 5.20
CA ILE A 75 -15.20 7.73 6.57
C ILE A 75 -16.29 8.25 7.51
N GLN A 76 -16.70 7.41 8.45
CA GLN A 76 -17.58 7.77 9.55
C GLN A 76 -16.91 7.37 10.87
N THR A 77 -16.89 8.29 11.83
CA THR A 77 -16.31 8.08 13.16
C THR A 77 -17.39 8.06 14.24
N ASP A 78 -17.03 7.56 15.42
CA ASP A 78 -17.86 7.58 16.62
C ASP A 78 -18.03 8.97 17.25
N GLY A 79 -17.28 9.97 16.77
CA GLY A 79 -17.27 11.35 17.25
C GLY A 79 -16.15 11.67 18.25
N THR A 80 -15.36 10.68 18.68
CA THR A 80 -14.15 10.92 19.49
C THR A 80 -13.06 11.62 18.68
N MET A 81 -13.05 11.39 17.37
CA MET A 81 -12.13 11.98 16.41
C MET A 81 -12.86 12.45 15.16
N THR A 82 -12.36 13.51 14.53
CA THR A 82 -12.88 13.93 13.22
C THR A 82 -12.42 12.94 12.13
N PRO A 83 -13.23 12.73 11.08
CA PRO A 83 -12.84 11.89 9.95
C PRO A 83 -11.51 12.31 9.31
N GLN A 84 -11.23 13.62 9.28
CA GLN A 84 -9.96 14.15 8.78
C GLN A 84 -8.78 13.72 9.66
N ALA A 85 -8.88 13.86 10.98
CA ALA A 85 -7.81 13.46 11.89
C ALA A 85 -7.54 11.95 11.84
N VAL A 86 -8.59 11.13 11.68
CA VAL A 86 -8.45 9.68 11.45
C VAL A 86 -7.66 9.40 10.18
N LEU A 87 -7.98 10.08 9.08
CA LEU A 87 -7.28 9.91 7.81
C LEU A 87 -5.80 10.29 7.92
N GLU A 88 -5.48 11.42 8.55
CA GLU A 88 -4.10 11.89 8.77
C GLU A 88 -3.29 10.90 9.62
N GLN A 89 -3.89 10.38 10.70
CA GLN A 89 -3.24 9.34 11.52
C GLN A 89 -3.04 8.04 10.75
N ALA A 90 -3.99 7.67 9.88
CA ALA A 90 -3.88 6.46 9.05
C ALA A 90 -2.70 6.57 8.09
N CYS A 91 -2.59 7.70 7.40
CA CYS A 91 -1.46 7.98 6.50
C CYS A 91 -0.12 7.94 7.24
N THR A 92 -0.04 8.58 8.41
CA THR A 92 1.19 8.59 9.22
C THR A 92 1.62 7.18 9.64
N LYS A 93 0.65 6.34 10.07
CA LYS A 93 0.92 4.93 10.43
C LYS A 93 1.35 4.10 9.22
N LEU A 94 0.75 4.32 8.05
CA LEU A 94 1.16 3.65 6.80
C LEU A 94 2.59 4.00 6.41
N ILE A 95 2.97 5.29 6.44
CA ILE A 95 4.33 5.75 6.15
C ILE A 95 5.34 5.07 7.09
N ALA A 96 5.05 5.04 8.39
CA ALA A 96 5.90 4.36 9.37
C ALA A 96 6.02 2.85 9.11
N THR A 97 4.91 2.20 8.75
CA THR A 97 4.87 0.77 8.45
C THR A 97 5.71 0.43 7.21
N ILE A 98 5.56 1.21 6.13
CA ILE A 98 6.34 1.04 4.90
C ILE A 98 7.82 1.31 5.16
N SER A 99 8.16 2.34 5.93
CA SER A 99 9.55 2.64 6.29
C SER A 99 10.19 1.51 7.11
N SER A 100 9.43 0.91 8.04
CA SER A 100 9.87 -0.25 8.82
C SER A 100 10.07 -1.49 7.93
N LEU A 101 9.17 -1.71 6.98
CA LEU A 101 9.30 -2.79 5.99
C LEU A 101 10.55 -2.60 5.13
N GLU A 102 10.78 -1.40 4.60
CA GLU A 102 11.96 -1.06 3.81
C GLU A 102 13.26 -1.31 4.57
N ALA A 103 13.34 -0.87 5.82
CA ALA A 103 14.52 -1.07 6.67
C ALA A 103 14.79 -2.56 6.94
N LYS A 104 13.75 -3.35 7.24
CA LYS A 104 13.88 -4.80 7.43
C LYS A 104 14.29 -5.49 6.13
N PHE A 105 13.66 -5.12 5.01
CA PHE A 105 13.97 -5.68 3.71
C PHE A 105 15.44 -5.41 3.31
N LYS A 106 15.92 -4.17 3.45
CA LYS A 106 17.32 -3.82 3.18
C LYS A 106 18.30 -4.59 4.08
N ARG A 107 17.96 -4.76 5.36
CA ARG A 107 18.76 -5.56 6.29
C ARG A 107 18.90 -7.01 5.81
N GLU A 108 17.80 -7.69 5.52
CA GLU A 108 17.82 -9.09 5.09
C GLU A 108 18.57 -9.28 3.76
N PHE A 109 18.39 -8.36 2.81
CA PHE A 109 19.08 -8.42 1.52
C PHE A 109 20.58 -8.11 1.62
N SER A 110 21.01 -7.32 2.62
CA SER A 110 22.44 -7.10 2.87
C SER A 110 23.17 -8.37 3.33
N PHE A 111 22.48 -9.29 4.01
CA PHE A 111 23.06 -10.57 4.46
C PHE A 111 23.10 -11.65 3.36
N LYS A 112 22.18 -11.61 2.39
CA LYS A 112 22.15 -12.59 1.29
C LYS A 112 23.27 -12.44 0.27
N THR A 113 23.92 -11.28 0.16
CA THR A 113 25.12 -11.13 -0.70
C THR A 113 26.32 -11.91 -0.16
N THR A 114 26.35 -12.28 1.12
CA THR A 114 27.48 -12.99 1.75
C THR A 114 27.32 -14.52 1.85
N GLU A 115 26.11 -15.07 1.72
CA GLU A 115 25.89 -16.54 1.81
C GLU A 115 25.70 -17.21 0.43
N GLY A 116 25.71 -16.43 -0.65
CA GLY A 116 25.59 -16.92 -2.02
C GLY A 116 26.93 -17.18 -2.69
N ASN A 117 27.87 -17.89 -2.06
CA ASN A 117 28.99 -18.49 -2.79
C ASN A 117 28.51 -19.84 -3.36
N VAL A 118 27.45 -19.81 -4.17
CA VAL A 118 27.17 -20.90 -5.10
C VAL A 118 28.21 -20.74 -6.20
N PRO A 119 29.14 -21.68 -6.39
CA PRO A 119 30.02 -21.62 -7.55
C PRO A 119 29.11 -21.69 -8.78
N GLU A 120 28.91 -20.57 -9.48
CA GLU A 120 28.33 -20.61 -10.82
C GLU A 120 29.38 -21.25 -11.72
N ASP A 121 29.18 -22.54 -11.99
CA ASP A 121 29.95 -23.25 -13.00
C ASP A 121 29.50 -22.72 -14.38
N PRO A 122 30.37 -22.07 -15.19
CA PRO A 122 29.94 -21.34 -16.40
C PRO A 122 29.38 -22.21 -17.53
N TYR A 123 29.37 -23.54 -17.37
CA TYR A 123 29.09 -24.50 -18.43
C TYR A 123 27.97 -25.51 -18.14
N GLY A 124 27.20 -25.35 -17.06
CA GLY A 124 25.91 -26.04 -16.89
C GLY A 124 25.93 -27.55 -17.21
N THR A 125 26.69 -28.33 -16.45
CA THR A 125 26.66 -29.81 -16.57
C THR A 125 26.26 -30.44 -15.25
N THR A 126 25.03 -30.95 -15.20
CA THR A 126 24.54 -31.87 -14.18
C THR A 126 25.27 -33.21 -14.29
N GLY A 127 26.00 -33.63 -13.26
CA GLY A 127 26.71 -34.92 -13.26
C GLY A 127 27.19 -35.38 -11.87
N ALA A 128 26.30 -36.08 -11.17
CA ALA A 128 26.49 -37.10 -10.13
C ALA A 128 27.79 -37.19 -9.27
N SER A 129 27.51 -37.38 -7.96
CA SER A 129 28.27 -38.13 -6.93
C SER A 129 29.32 -37.39 -6.08
N ALA A 130 28.94 -37.06 -4.84
CA ALA A 130 29.50 -37.65 -3.62
C ALA A 130 29.12 -36.81 -2.36
N GLN A 131 28.04 -37.22 -1.71
CA GLN A 131 27.97 -37.46 -0.26
C GLN A 131 28.76 -36.51 0.67
N ASN A 132 28.07 -35.53 1.27
CA ASN A 132 28.37 -35.09 2.63
C ASN A 132 27.06 -34.84 3.40
N TRP A 133 26.55 -35.89 4.02
CA TRP A 133 25.50 -35.82 5.04
C TRP A 133 26.11 -35.25 6.32
N GLY A 134 25.66 -34.08 6.76
CA GLY A 134 26.11 -33.53 8.03
C GLY A 134 25.57 -32.14 8.37
N THR A 135 24.38 -32.11 8.96
CA THR A 135 23.91 -31.11 9.95
C THR A 135 23.81 -29.63 9.52
N GLY A 136 22.66 -29.26 8.99
CA GLY A 136 22.14 -27.88 9.01
C GLY A 136 20.62 -27.95 8.94
N LYS A 137 19.93 -27.46 9.98
CA LYS A 137 18.49 -27.61 10.22
C LYS A 137 17.64 -27.30 8.98
N ASP A 138 16.75 -28.23 8.64
CA ASP A 138 15.75 -28.08 7.59
C ASP A 138 14.68 -27.08 8.05
N TYR A 139 14.30 -26.13 7.19
CA TYR A 139 13.33 -25.05 7.46
C TYR A 139 11.86 -25.55 7.49
N LEU A 140 11.65 -26.82 7.83
CA LEU A 140 10.33 -27.46 7.92
C LEU A 140 10.00 -28.01 9.32
N ASP A 141 10.81 -27.72 10.34
CA ASP A 141 10.42 -27.97 11.74
C ASP A 141 9.97 -26.66 12.42
N PHE A 142 8.64 -26.59 12.56
CA PHE A 142 7.74 -25.58 13.16
C PHE A 142 7.34 -24.37 12.32
#